data_AF-A0A8S2TQT3-F1
#
_entry.id   AF-A0A8S2TQT3-F1
#
_cell.length_a   1.000
_cell.length_b   1.000
_cell.length_c   1.000
_cell.angle_alpha   90.00
_cell.angle_beta   90.00
_cell.angle_gamma   90.00
#
_symmetry.space_group_name_H-M   'P 1'
#
loop_
_entity.id
_entity.type
_entity.pdbx_description
1 polymer ?
#
loop_
_entity_poly.entity_id
_entity_poly.type
_entity_poly.pdbx_seq_one_letter_code
_entity_poly.pdbx_strand_id
1 'polypeptide(L)'
;IHFAGTETASVWMGYMDGAIDAGRRAACEVLHALAVEPLSTEDLACTYQNRCTEYEHKKREKSQYPTYRYLFSFIVVVLAFLFYIVYTK
;
A
#
# COMPACT_ATOMS: atom_id res chain seq x y z
N ILE A 1 5.82 5.00 -29.99
CA ILE A 1 5.97 4.03 -28.87
C ILE A 1 6.05 4.86 -27.60
N HIS A 2 5.19 4.60 -26.61
CA HIS A 2 5.16 5.33 -25.34
C HIS A 2 5.82 4.47 -24.26
N PHE A 3 6.80 5.04 -23.55
CA PHE A 3 7.53 4.34 -22.50
C PHE A 3 6.92 4.64 -21.13
N ALA A 4 6.71 3.58 -20.36
CA ALA A 4 6.28 3.62 -18.97
C ALA A 4 7.07 2.59 -18.17
N GLY A 5 7.66 3.04 -17.06
CA GLY A 5 8.51 2.27 -16.17
C GLY A 5 8.93 3.13 -14.99
N THR A 6 9.36 2.51 -13.90
CA THR A 6 9.78 3.22 -12.67
C THR A 6 10.93 4.22 -12.91
N GLU A 7 11.70 4.02 -13.96
CA GLU A 7 12.81 4.85 -14.42
C GLU A 7 12.37 6.10 -15.21
N THR A 8 11.09 6.14 -15.62
CA THR A 8 10.48 7.27 -16.35
C THR A 8 9.45 8.03 -15.51
N ALA A 9 9.42 7.74 -14.21
CA ALA A 9 8.55 8.38 -13.25
C ALA A 9 9.04 9.80 -12.92
N SER A 10 8.11 10.75 -12.81
CA SER A 10 8.43 12.14 -12.46
C SER A 10 8.87 12.27 -11.00
N VAL A 11 8.28 11.43 -10.14
CA VAL A 11 8.55 11.34 -8.70
C VAL A 11 8.62 9.86 -8.32
N TRP A 12 9.34 9.55 -7.25
CA TRP A 12 9.45 8.19 -6.72
C TRP A 12 10.06 7.19 -7.72
N MET A 13 11.09 7.61 -8.45
CA MET A 13 11.81 6.71 -9.36
C MET A 13 12.34 5.47 -8.64
N GLY A 14 12.18 4.31 -9.27
CA GLY A 14 12.53 3.01 -8.69
C GLY A 14 11.53 2.44 -7.68
N TYR A 15 10.43 3.15 -7.39
CA TYR A 15 9.35 2.68 -6.51
C TYR A 15 8.08 2.36 -7.29
N MET A 16 7.23 1.49 -6.71
CA MET A 16 5.97 1.07 -7.32
C MET A 16 5.04 2.25 -7.62
N ASP A 17 4.98 3.24 -6.74
CA ASP A 17 4.17 4.45 -6.94
C ASP A 17 4.65 5.26 -8.16
N GLY A 18 5.95 5.31 -8.41
CA GLY A 18 6.52 5.93 -9.60
C GLY A 18 6.14 5.19 -10.90
N ALA A 19 6.10 3.84 -10.86
CA ALA A 19 5.62 3.04 -11.99
C ALA A 19 4.16 3.35 -12.34
N ILE A 20 3.30 3.51 -11.32
CA ILE A 20 1.88 3.85 -11.49
C ILE A 20 1.73 5.22 -12.16
N ASP A 21 2.51 6.21 -11.72
CA ASP A 21 2.48 7.56 -12.30
C ASP A 21 2.95 7.58 -13.75
N ALA A 22 4.10 6.95 -14.04
CA ALA A 22 4.63 6.82 -15.39
C ALA A 22 3.65 6.08 -16.35
N GLY A 23 2.98 5.04 -15.87
CA GLY A 23 1.96 4.31 -16.62
C GLY A 23 0.72 5.15 -16.94
N ARG A 24 0.24 5.94 -15.97
CA ARG A 24 -0.89 6.85 -16.18
C ARG A 24 -0.58 7.91 -17.22
N ARG A 25 0.63 8.48 -17.17
CA ARG A 25 1.11 9.43 -18.18
C ARG A 25 1.11 8.80 -19.57
N ALA A 26 1.75 7.64 -19.74
CA ALA A 26 1.79 6.96 -21.03
C ALA A 26 0.40 6.60 -21.55
N ALA A 27 -0.53 6.19 -20.68
CA ALA A 27 -1.92 5.94 -21.06
C ALA A 27 -2.61 7.21 -21.58
N CYS A 28 -2.44 8.35 -20.91
CA CYS A 28 -2.95 9.65 -21.40
C CYS A 28 -2.35 10.01 -22.76
N GLU A 29 -1.04 9.81 -22.96
CA GLU A 29 -0.40 10.07 -24.25
C GLU A 29 -0.98 9.21 -25.38
N VAL A 30 -1.24 7.92 -25.11
CA VAL A 30 -1.88 7.01 -26.07
C VAL A 30 -3.33 7.44 -26.36
N LEU A 31 -4.13 7.74 -25.33
CA LEU A 31 -5.52 8.18 -25.50
C LEU A 31 -5.59 9.46 -26.32
N HIS A 32 -4.70 10.41 -26.06
CA HIS A 32 -4.59 11.66 -26.82
C HIS A 32 -4.19 11.40 -28.28
N ALA A 33 -3.21 10.52 -28.51
CA ALA A 33 -2.79 10.14 -29.86
C ALA A 33 -3.90 9.42 -30.66
N LEU A 34 -4.77 8.68 -29.98
CA LEU A 34 -5.90 7.99 -30.58
C LEU A 34 -7.16 8.87 -30.70
N ALA A 35 -7.10 10.14 -30.25
CA ALA A 35 -8.25 11.03 -30.16
C ALA A 35 -9.46 10.40 -29.44
N VAL A 36 -9.19 9.49 -28.50
CA VAL A 36 -10.22 8.88 -27.67
C VAL A 36 -10.63 9.94 -26.66
N GLU A 37 -11.83 10.48 -26.82
CA GLU A 37 -12.41 11.29 -25.75
C GLU A 37 -12.55 10.40 -24.52
N PRO A 38 -12.01 10.80 -23.36
CA PRO A 38 -12.19 10.02 -22.16
C PRO A 38 -13.69 9.91 -21.89
N LEU A 39 -14.14 8.72 -21.46
CA LEU A 39 -15.43 8.58 -20.78
C LEU A 39 -15.60 9.77 -19.83
N SER A 40 -16.81 10.32 -19.76
CA SER A 40 -17.12 11.54 -19.02
C SER A 40 -16.28 11.64 -17.74
N THR A 41 -15.65 12.80 -17.50
CA THR A 41 -14.70 12.95 -16.37
C THR A 41 -15.32 12.55 -15.02
N GLU A 42 -16.64 12.57 -14.92
CA GLU A 42 -17.43 12.12 -13.76
C GLU A 42 -17.34 10.60 -13.55
N ASP A 43 -17.45 9.79 -14.62
CA ASP A 43 -17.36 8.32 -14.55
C ASP A 43 -15.95 7.86 -14.17
N LEU A 44 -14.93 8.56 -14.66
CA LEU A 44 -13.54 8.26 -14.32
C LEU A 44 -13.21 8.66 -12.88
N ALA A 45 -13.73 9.81 -12.43
CA ALA A 45 -13.53 10.32 -11.07
C ALA A 45 -14.11 9.38 -10.02
N CYS A 46 -15.34 8.88 -10.19
CA CYS A 46 -15.94 7.96 -9.22
C CYS A 46 -15.18 6.63 -9.15
N THR A 47 -14.70 6.12 -10.29
CA THR A 47 -13.96 4.85 -10.37
C THR A 47 -12.56 4.94 -9.76
N TYR A 48 -11.87 6.07 -9.95
CA TYR A 48 -10.57 6.32 -9.34
C TYR A 48 -10.69 6.51 -7.83
N GLN A 49 -11.64 7.35 -7.40
CA GLN A 49 -11.90 7.63 -5.97
C GLN A 49 -12.21 6.35 -5.20
N ASN A 50 -13.10 5.49 -5.71
CA ASN A 50 -13.46 4.23 -5.06
C ASN A 50 -12.27 3.27 -4.92
N ARG A 51 -11.36 3.23 -5.90
CA ARG A 51 -10.15 2.41 -5.81
C ARG A 51 -9.13 2.97 -4.81
N CYS A 52 -8.98 4.29 -4.76
CA CYS A 52 -8.07 4.96 -3.81
C CYS A 52 -8.52 4.76 -2.36
N THR A 53 -9.82 4.87 -2.08
CA THR A 53 -10.37 4.65 -0.73
C THR A 53 -10.22 3.20 -0.29
N GLU A 54 -10.45 2.24 -1.20
CA GLU A 54 -10.26 0.82 -0.88
C GLU A 54 -8.77 0.47 -0.65
N TYR A 55 -7.86 1.06 -1.42
CA TYR A 55 -6.42 0.86 -1.24
C TYR A 55 -5.91 1.43 0.10
N GLU A 56 -6.36 2.63 0.48
CA GLU A 56 -6.05 3.20 1.79
C GLU A 56 -6.64 2.40 2.95
N HIS A 57 -7.90 1.96 2.83
CA HIS A 57 -8.57 1.18 3.87
C HIS A 57 -7.81 -0.12 4.14
N LYS A 58 -7.38 -0.82 3.08
CA LYS A 58 -6.59 -2.05 3.18
C LYS A 58 -5.17 -1.83 3.73
N LYS A 59 -4.55 -0.69 3.43
CA LYS A 59 -3.25 -0.30 3.99
C LYS A 59 -3.34 -0.04 5.49
N ARG A 60 -4.43 0.56 5.97
CA ARG A 60 -4.68 0.77 7.41
C ARG A 60 -4.95 -0.55 8.14
N GLU A 61 -5.74 -1.45 7.55
CA GLU A 61 -6.06 -2.74 8.17
C GLU A 61 -4.82 -3.64 8.35
N LYS A 62 -3.91 -3.66 7.37
CA LYS A 62 -2.65 -4.41 7.49
C LYS A 62 -1.64 -3.80 8.46
N SER A 63 -1.80 -2.53 8.86
CA SER A 63 -0.94 -1.88 9.87
C SER A 63 -1.49 -2.04 11.30
N GLN A 64 -2.50 -2.90 11.51
CA GLN A 64 -3.13 -3.12 12.81
C GLN A 64 -2.63 -4.42 13.47
N TYR A 65 -1.34 -4.47 13.78
CA TYR A 65 -0.84 -5.38 14.82
C TYR A 65 0.36 -4.79 15.59
N PRO A 66 0.13 -3.89 16.58
CA PRO A 66 1.23 -3.45 17.43
C PRO A 66 1.09 -3.71 18.94
N THR A 67 -0.02 -4.23 19.49
CA THR A 67 -0.20 -4.26 20.96
C THR A 67 -0.09 -5.64 21.62
N TYR A 68 -0.60 -6.71 21.01
CA TYR A 68 -0.61 -8.04 21.65
C TYR A 68 0.76 -8.76 21.66
N ARG A 69 1.71 -8.32 20.84
CA ARG A 69 3.05 -8.93 20.74
C ARG A 69 3.88 -8.74 22.02
N TYR A 70 3.82 -7.55 22.61
CA TYR A 70 4.57 -7.25 23.84
C TYR A 70 3.91 -7.85 25.09
N LEU A 71 2.57 -7.89 25.12
CA LEU A 71 1.81 -8.55 26.19
C LEU A 71 2.12 -10.05 26.28
N PHE A 72 2.16 -10.75 25.15
CA PHE A 72 2.50 -12.18 25.13
C PHE A 72 3.94 -12.42 25.62
N SER A 73 4.89 -11.58 25.18
CA SER A 73 6.29 -11.66 25.61
C SER A 73 6.44 -11.49 27.13
N PHE A 74 5.70 -10.58 27.75
CA PHE A 74 5.77 -10.34 29.19
C PHE A 74 5.21 -11.51 30.00
N ILE A 75 4.06 -12.07 29.56
CA ILE A 75 3.43 -13.21 30.22
C ILE A 75 4.36 -14.42 30.23
N VAL A 76 5.04 -14.73 29.11
CA VAL A 76 5.96 -15.87 29.03
C VAL A 76 7.15 -15.71 29.99
N VAL A 77 7.72 -14.51 30.10
CA VAL A 77 8.85 -14.23 31.01
C VAL A 77 8.42 -14.35 32.47
N VAL A 78 7.26 -13.80 32.84
CA VAL A 78 6.73 -13.89 34.21
C VAL A 78 6.45 -15.35 34.58
N LEU A 79 5.81 -16.12 33.70
CA LEU A 79 5.54 -17.54 33.95
C LEU A 79 6.82 -18.35 34.11
N ALA A 80 7.84 -18.12 33.27
CA ALA A 80 9.14 -18.78 33.39
C ALA A 80 9.85 -18.43 34.71
N PHE A 81 9.78 -17.17 35.13
CA PHE A 81 10.37 -16.72 36.40
C PHE A 81 9.65 -17.30 37.62
N LEU A 82 8.32 -17.36 37.60
CA LEU A 82 7.54 -18.02 38.65
C LEU A 82 7.84 -19.52 38.72
N PHE A 83 7.93 -20.18 37.57
CA PHE A 83 8.34 -21.59 37.49
C PHE A 83 9.74 -21.80 38.07
N TYR A 84 10.69 -20.92 37.75
CA TYR A 84 12.04 -20.95 38.33
C TYR A 84 12.01 -20.82 39.86
N ILE A 85 11.25 -19.86 40.41
CA ILE A 85 11.12 -19.70 41.88
C ILE A 85 10.56 -20.95 42.55
N VAL A 86 9.54 -21.58 41.96
CA VAL A 86 8.92 -22.80 42.50
C VAL A 86 9.89 -23.98 42.44
N TYR A 87 10.66 -24.12 41.36
CA TYR A 87 11.54 -25.26 41.13
C TYR A 87 12.89 -25.16 41.85
N THR A 88 13.31 -23.95 42.25
CA THR A 88 14.58 -23.72 42.96
C THR A 88 14.44 -23.80 44.49
N LYS A 89 13.27 -24.22 44.99
CA LYS A 89 13.03 -24.61 46.38
C LYS A 89 12.87 -26.10 46.50
#